data_AF-A0A399GC77-F1
#
_entry.id   AF-A0A399GC77-F1
#
_cell.length_a   1.000
_cell.length_b   1.000
_cell.length_c   1.000
_cell.angle_alpha   90.00
_cell.angle_beta   90.00
_cell.angle_gamma   90.00
#
_symmetry.space_group_name_H-M   'P 1'
#
loop_
_entity.id
_entity.type
_entity.pdbx_description
1 polymer ?
#
loop_
_entity_poly.entity_id
_entity_poly.type
_entity_poly.pdbx_seq_one_letter_code
_entity_poly.pdbx_strand_id
1 'polypeptide(L)'
;MSGADNNPRKRKAEPRERQDGDEKRAKGKRNWDMPRRGGIQSRAIKPGDAGIWATCAMKKEAKSVSDLRDLFQEYATTLYGTAESNSTAAEDSSDSEGGDIEAEIKKELADIRKPATKPLFTSLKLDTQCLMFFRTRSPIEPVMFVHKICQDIANGAQPKNLRYVKRLTPITATDKATPQGLEAVAKEVLAPHFHGANQVGKKVSTSSFY
;
A
#
# COMPACT_ATOMS: atom_id res chain seq x y z
N MET A 1 -80.94 2.40 6.84
CA MET A 1 -80.48 3.78 7.10
C MET A 1 -79.71 3.80 8.40
N SER A 2 -78.47 4.34 8.36
CA SER A 2 -77.73 5.07 9.43
C SER A 2 -77.93 4.60 10.88
N GLY A 3 -76.94 4.19 11.65
CA GLY A 3 -75.52 4.54 11.70
C GLY A 3 -75.17 4.57 13.19
N ALA A 4 -74.14 3.84 13.62
CA ALA A 4 -73.74 3.76 15.02
C ALA A 4 -72.28 4.19 15.16
N ASP A 5 -72.02 5.11 16.10
CA ASP A 5 -70.67 5.41 16.55
C ASP A 5 -70.69 5.65 18.08
N ASN A 6 -69.99 4.81 18.83
CA ASN A 6 -68.89 5.24 19.72
C ASN A 6 -68.33 4.10 20.59
N ASN A 7 -67.17 3.61 20.16
CA ASN A 7 -65.94 3.25 20.87
C ASN A 7 -65.94 2.76 22.35
N PRO A 8 -65.25 1.63 22.68
CA PRO A 8 -64.77 1.38 24.03
C PRO A 8 -63.24 1.20 24.15
N ARG A 9 -62.67 2.09 24.97
CA ARG A 9 -61.60 1.95 25.99
C ARG A 9 -60.63 0.75 25.92
N LYS A 10 -59.34 1.09 25.76
CA LYS A 10 -58.13 0.25 25.94
C LYS A 10 -58.12 -0.47 27.29
N ARG A 11 -57.91 -1.80 27.28
CA ARG A 11 -57.63 -2.64 28.46
C ARG A 11 -56.11 -2.81 28.63
N LYS A 12 -55.62 -2.58 29.85
CA LYS A 12 -54.23 -2.78 30.30
C LYS A 12 -54.07 -4.25 30.71
N ALA A 13 -53.06 -4.96 30.18
CA ALA A 13 -52.78 -6.35 30.54
C ALA A 13 -51.84 -6.44 31.76
N GLU A 14 -52.11 -7.41 32.63
CA GLU A 14 -51.34 -7.73 33.84
C GLU A 14 -49.99 -8.41 33.53
N PRO A 15 -48.97 -8.32 34.41
CA PRO A 15 -47.64 -8.85 34.16
C PRO A 15 -47.58 -10.35 34.45
N ARG A 16 -47.07 -11.14 33.50
CA ARG A 16 -46.73 -12.56 33.74
C ARG A 16 -45.37 -12.68 34.44
N GLU A 17 -45.34 -13.41 35.54
CA GLU A 17 -44.14 -13.86 36.24
C GLU A 17 -43.23 -14.67 35.29
N ARG A 18 -41.94 -14.34 35.24
CA ARG A 18 -40.91 -15.12 34.54
C ARG A 18 -40.01 -15.76 35.60
N GLN A 19 -39.90 -17.08 35.52
CA GLN A 19 -39.01 -17.89 36.35
C GLN A 19 -37.54 -17.58 36.11
N ASP A 20 -36.82 -17.67 37.22
CA ASP A 20 -35.38 -17.47 37.43
C ASP A 20 -34.51 -18.39 36.56
N GLY A 21 -33.40 -17.82 36.08
CA GLY A 21 -32.40 -18.49 35.27
C GLY A 21 -31.23 -17.54 34.99
N ASP A 22 -30.67 -16.96 36.04
CA ASP A 22 -29.55 -16.02 35.99
C ASP A 22 -28.20 -16.76 35.79
N GLU A 23 -28.00 -17.36 34.61
CA GLU A 23 -26.65 -17.70 34.16
C GLU A 23 -25.96 -16.44 33.65
N LYS A 24 -25.25 -15.76 34.54
CA LYS A 24 -24.36 -14.64 34.22
C LYS A 24 -23.25 -15.12 33.29
N ARG A 25 -23.51 -15.07 31.99
CA ARG A 25 -22.50 -15.26 30.94
C ARG A 25 -21.43 -14.18 31.12
N ALA A 26 -20.29 -14.58 31.69
CA ALA A 26 -19.16 -13.69 31.90
C ALA A 26 -18.82 -13.03 30.56
N LYS A 27 -18.99 -11.70 30.48
CA LYS A 27 -18.52 -10.89 29.36
C LYS A 27 -17.00 -10.98 29.36
N GLY A 28 -16.47 -12.01 28.70
CA GLY A 28 -15.07 -12.11 28.36
C GLY A 28 -14.68 -10.83 27.66
N LYS A 29 -13.76 -10.06 28.27
CA LYS A 29 -13.17 -8.88 27.66
C LYS A 29 -12.46 -9.35 26.40
N ARG A 30 -13.15 -9.30 25.25
CA ARG A 30 -12.51 -9.36 23.95
C ARG A 30 -11.65 -8.12 23.87
N ASN A 31 -10.38 -8.25 24.27
CA ASN A 31 -9.35 -7.29 23.89
C ASN A 31 -9.28 -7.36 22.36
N TRP A 32 -10.09 -6.53 21.71
CA TRP A 32 -9.88 -6.19 20.32
C TRP A 32 -8.54 -5.47 20.29
N ASP A 33 -7.51 -6.21 19.88
CA ASP A 33 -6.20 -5.63 19.64
C ASP A 33 -6.36 -4.66 18.46
N MET A 34 -6.60 -3.39 18.79
CA MET A 34 -6.71 -2.34 17.79
C MET A 34 -5.34 -2.24 17.11
N PRO A 35 -5.26 -2.31 15.78
CA PRO A 35 -4.00 -2.13 15.07
C PRO A 35 -3.38 -0.81 15.53
N ARG A 36 -2.22 -0.89 16.19
CA ARG A 36 -1.47 0.30 16.60
C ARG A 36 -1.26 1.11 15.34
N ARG A 37 -1.96 2.25 15.23
CA ARG A 37 -1.75 3.22 14.15
C ARG A 37 -0.25 3.52 14.17
N GLY A 38 0.47 3.04 13.17
CA GLY A 38 1.89 3.35 12.99
C GLY A 38 2.09 4.85 13.18
N GLY A 39 3.09 5.21 14.00
CA GLY A 39 3.28 6.57 14.48
C GLY A 39 3.27 7.61 13.36
N ILE A 40 2.95 8.85 13.71
CA ILE A 40 2.84 10.01 12.80
C ILE A 40 4.04 10.11 11.82
N GLN A 41 5.23 9.69 12.25
CA GLN A 41 6.45 9.65 11.44
C GLN A 41 6.45 8.67 10.26
N SER A 42 5.50 7.73 10.21
CA SER A 42 5.33 6.79 9.08
C SER A 42 4.51 7.37 7.92
N ARG A 43 3.90 8.54 8.12
CA ARG A 43 2.92 9.13 7.19
C ARG A 43 3.44 10.33 6.39
N ALA A 44 4.57 10.91 6.78
CA ALA A 44 5.15 12.06 6.10
C ALA A 44 6.27 11.62 5.14
N ILE A 45 6.32 12.26 3.98
CA ILE A 45 7.42 12.14 3.03
C ILE A 45 8.64 12.84 3.64
N LYS A 46 9.77 12.15 3.68
CA LYS A 46 11.01 12.65 4.26
C LYS A 46 12.00 13.04 3.16
N PRO A 47 12.94 13.96 3.46
CA PRO A 47 14.11 14.15 2.61
C PRO A 47 14.84 12.82 2.36
N GLY A 48 15.25 12.58 1.13
CA GLY A 48 15.83 11.34 0.64
C GLY A 48 14.81 10.25 0.27
N ASP A 49 13.51 10.44 0.52
CA ASP A 49 12.51 9.46 0.07
C ASP A 49 12.39 9.49 -1.46
N ALA A 50 12.51 8.31 -2.08
CA ALA A 50 12.16 8.03 -3.46
C ALA A 50 10.83 7.27 -3.51
N GLY A 51 10.11 7.36 -4.63
CA GLY A 51 8.84 6.66 -4.74
C GLY A 51 8.04 6.97 -5.98
N ILE A 52 6.74 6.69 -5.90
CA ILE A 52 5.80 6.85 -7.01
C ILE A 52 4.59 7.64 -6.51
N TRP A 53 4.35 8.78 -7.14
CA TRP A 53 3.06 9.47 -7.03
C TRP A 53 2.03 8.76 -7.87
N ALA A 54 0.86 8.52 -7.29
CA ALA A 54 -0.30 8.07 -8.04
C ALA A 54 -1.46 9.02 -7.84
N THR A 55 -2.21 9.25 -8.92
CA THR A 55 -3.49 9.96 -8.88
C THR A 55 -4.63 9.01 -9.19
N CYS A 56 -5.79 9.24 -8.59
CA CYS A 56 -6.96 8.39 -8.81
C CYS A 56 -8.26 9.17 -8.99
N ALA A 57 -9.35 8.46 -9.25
CA ALA A 57 -10.71 9.01 -9.16
C ALA A 57 -11.05 9.42 -7.72
N MET A 58 -11.91 10.44 -7.59
CA MET A 58 -12.30 10.99 -6.29
C MET A 58 -12.96 9.94 -5.40
N LYS A 59 -12.55 9.89 -4.11
CA LYS A 59 -13.03 8.92 -3.11
C LYS A 59 -12.68 7.45 -3.44
N LYS A 60 -11.72 7.21 -4.34
CA LYS A 60 -11.25 5.87 -4.72
C LYS A 60 -9.81 5.61 -4.30
N GLU A 61 -9.27 6.41 -3.38
CA GLU A 61 -7.90 6.31 -2.88
C GLU A 61 -7.68 4.93 -2.25
N ALA A 62 -8.53 4.49 -1.32
CA ALA A 62 -8.34 3.19 -0.65
C ALA A 62 -8.33 2.00 -1.63
N LYS A 63 -9.23 2.02 -2.61
CA LYS A 63 -9.27 0.98 -3.66
C LYS A 63 -8.01 1.04 -4.52
N SER A 64 -7.64 2.24 -4.98
CA SER A 64 -6.44 2.45 -5.80
C SER A 64 -5.16 2.10 -5.04
N VAL A 65 -5.11 2.27 -3.71
CA VAL A 65 -3.99 1.79 -2.89
C VAL A 65 -3.88 0.28 -3.00
N SER A 66 -4.99 -0.44 -2.79
CA SER A 66 -5.00 -1.91 -2.88
C SER A 66 -4.57 -2.38 -4.26
N ASP A 67 -5.21 -1.86 -5.31
CA ASP A 67 -4.96 -2.28 -6.69
C ASP A 67 -3.50 -2.01 -7.11
N LEU A 68 -2.92 -0.88 -6.70
CA LEU A 68 -1.52 -0.55 -6.97
C LEU A 68 -0.54 -1.38 -6.14
N ARG A 69 -0.87 -1.76 -4.90
CA ARG A 69 0.00 -2.66 -4.11
C ARG A 69 0.12 -4.02 -4.78
N ASP A 70 -0.99 -4.56 -5.27
CA ASP A 70 -1.01 -5.85 -5.96
C ASP A 70 -0.20 -5.78 -7.26
N LEU A 71 -0.44 -4.75 -8.08
CA LEU A 71 0.34 -4.50 -9.30
C LEU A 71 1.84 -4.36 -9.01
N PHE A 72 2.21 -3.53 -8.04
CA PHE A 72 3.61 -3.27 -7.74
C PHE A 72 4.30 -4.52 -7.20
N GLN A 73 3.61 -5.34 -6.42
CA GLN A 73 4.15 -6.60 -5.94
C GLN A 73 4.37 -7.58 -7.10
N GLU A 74 3.43 -7.70 -8.04
CA GLU A 74 3.58 -8.55 -9.23
C GLU A 74 4.80 -8.16 -10.07
N TYR A 75 4.94 -6.87 -10.38
CA TYR A 75 6.09 -6.37 -11.13
C TYR A 75 7.40 -6.48 -10.33
N ALA A 76 7.36 -6.26 -9.01
CA ALA A 76 8.54 -6.41 -8.19
C ALA A 76 9.04 -7.86 -8.17
N THR A 77 8.14 -8.83 -8.02
CA THR A 77 8.46 -10.25 -8.11
C THR A 77 9.03 -10.62 -9.49
N THR A 78 8.47 -10.05 -10.56
CA THR A 78 8.91 -10.34 -11.93
C THR A 78 10.29 -9.76 -12.24
N LEU A 79 10.57 -8.53 -11.79
CA LEU A 79 11.79 -7.80 -12.15
C LEU A 79 12.96 -8.07 -11.20
N TYR A 80 12.67 -8.31 -9.92
CA TYR A 80 13.68 -8.43 -8.86
C TYR A 80 13.65 -9.80 -8.17
N GLY A 81 12.76 -10.70 -8.59
CA GLY A 81 12.52 -11.98 -7.94
C GLY A 81 11.64 -11.86 -6.70
N THR A 82 11.26 -13.00 -6.14
CA THR A 82 10.58 -13.06 -4.84
C THR A 82 11.53 -12.47 -3.80
N ALA A 83 11.27 -11.23 -3.38
CA ALA A 83 12.05 -10.52 -2.38
C ALA A 83 11.87 -11.12 -0.95
N GLU A 84 11.86 -12.45 -0.85
CA GLU A 84 11.86 -13.25 0.38
C GLU A 84 12.85 -14.42 0.35
N SER A 85 13.62 -14.63 -0.74
CA SER A 85 14.63 -15.69 -0.77
C SER A 85 15.84 -15.30 -1.62
N ASN A 86 16.76 -14.52 -1.05
CA ASN A 86 18.20 -14.75 -1.24
C ASN A 86 19.07 -13.74 -0.50
N SER A 87 19.43 -14.14 0.71
CA SER A 87 20.72 -13.91 1.34
C SER A 87 20.76 -14.93 2.48
N THR A 88 20.99 -16.22 2.22
CA THR A 88 22.19 -16.83 1.65
C THR A 88 21.85 -18.16 0.97
N ALA A 89 22.44 -18.42 -0.19
CA ALA A 89 22.58 -19.77 -0.71
C ALA A 89 23.40 -20.61 0.28
N ALA A 90 22.78 -21.66 0.80
CA ALA A 90 23.48 -22.89 1.15
C ALA A 90 22.66 -24.00 0.50
N GLU A 91 23.25 -24.60 -0.53
CA GLU A 91 22.83 -25.90 -1.02
C GLU A 91 22.81 -26.87 0.16
N ASP A 92 21.69 -27.54 0.39
CA ASP A 92 21.76 -28.93 0.83
C ASP A 92 20.53 -29.67 0.33
N SER A 93 20.71 -30.26 -0.85
CA SER A 93 19.93 -31.39 -1.30
C SER A 93 20.41 -32.61 -0.52
N SER A 94 19.84 -32.85 0.66
CA SER A 94 19.90 -34.18 1.26
C SER A 94 18.49 -34.66 1.58
N ASP A 95 18.01 -35.53 0.70
CA ASP A 95 17.00 -36.55 0.97
C ASP A 95 17.28 -37.21 2.33
N SER A 96 16.31 -37.13 3.26
CA SER A 96 16.26 -38.00 4.42
C SER A 96 14.79 -38.28 4.72
N GLU A 97 14.38 -39.47 4.32
CA GLU A 97 13.19 -40.15 4.79
C GLU A 97 13.02 -40.01 6.31
N GLY A 98 11.81 -39.66 6.76
CA GLY A 98 11.42 -39.67 8.18
C GLY A 98 11.51 -38.32 8.91
N GLY A 99 10.81 -37.29 8.42
CA GLY A 99 10.69 -36.00 9.12
C GLY A 99 9.83 -36.11 10.39
N ASP A 100 10.48 -35.99 11.54
CA ASP A 100 9.83 -35.80 12.85
C ASP A 100 8.93 -34.54 12.80
N ILE A 101 7.65 -34.69 13.12
CA ILE A 101 6.65 -33.59 13.14
C ILE A 101 7.16 -32.43 13.99
N GLU A 102 7.94 -32.70 15.04
CA GLU A 102 8.55 -31.65 15.85
C GLU A 102 9.55 -30.78 15.07
N ALA A 103 10.29 -31.34 14.12
CA ALA A 103 11.25 -30.62 13.29
C ALA A 103 10.52 -29.70 12.29
N GLU A 104 9.41 -30.16 11.72
CA GLU A 104 8.56 -29.36 10.83
C GLU A 104 7.89 -28.20 11.59
N ILE A 105 7.35 -28.45 12.79
CA ILE A 105 6.80 -27.40 13.66
C ILE A 105 7.88 -26.41 14.09
N LYS A 106 9.10 -26.88 14.42
CA LYS A 106 10.23 -25.98 14.76
C LYS A 106 10.62 -25.10 13.57
N LYS A 107 10.55 -25.61 12.34
CA LYS A 107 10.79 -24.84 11.11
C LYS A 107 9.71 -23.77 10.89
N GLU A 108 8.43 -24.11 11.03
CA GLU A 108 7.33 -23.14 10.95
C GLU A 108 7.43 -22.05 12.03
N LEU A 109 7.76 -22.43 13.27
CA LEU A 109 7.98 -21.48 14.37
C LEU A 109 9.20 -20.58 14.12
N ALA A 110 10.26 -21.11 13.51
CA ALA A 110 11.43 -20.33 13.13
C ALA A 110 11.09 -19.33 12.02
N ASP A 111 10.29 -19.73 11.03
CA ASP A 111 9.82 -18.85 9.97
C ASP A 111 8.91 -17.72 10.49
N ILE A 112 8.02 -18.02 11.44
CA ILE A 112 7.19 -17.01 12.14
C ILE A 112 8.05 -16.04 12.96
N ARG A 113 9.16 -16.51 13.53
CA ARG A 113 10.06 -15.70 14.36
C ARG A 113 11.02 -14.82 13.55
N LYS A 114 11.13 -14.99 12.23
CA LYS A 114 11.96 -14.11 11.40
C LYS A 114 11.41 -12.68 11.47
N PRO A 115 12.27 -11.66 11.71
CA PRO A 115 11.82 -10.29 11.79
C PRO A 115 11.21 -9.89 10.43
N ALA A 116 9.98 -9.36 10.46
CA ALA A 116 9.28 -8.95 9.25
C ALA A 116 10.14 -8.03 8.39
N THR A 117 10.49 -8.50 7.20
CA THR A 117 11.28 -7.75 6.24
C THR A 117 10.52 -6.47 5.89
N LYS A 118 11.19 -5.31 5.91
CA LYS A 118 10.53 -4.04 5.56
C LYS A 118 10.02 -4.14 4.11
N PRO A 119 8.74 -3.81 3.86
CA PRO A 119 8.15 -3.96 2.53
C PRO A 119 8.85 -3.06 1.52
N LEU A 120 8.92 -3.53 0.25
CA LEU A 120 9.49 -2.75 -0.86
C LEU A 120 8.71 -1.46 -1.14
N PHE A 121 7.40 -1.49 -0.90
CA PHE A 121 6.50 -0.36 -1.08
C PHE A 121 5.78 -0.02 0.22
N THR A 122 5.80 1.25 0.61
CA THR A 122 5.00 1.77 1.71
C THR A 122 4.07 2.85 1.18
N SER A 123 2.76 2.63 1.24
CA SER A 123 1.76 3.64 0.88
C SER A 123 1.60 4.68 1.99
N LEU A 124 1.74 5.95 1.65
CA LEU A 124 1.50 7.08 2.55
C LEU A 124 0.14 7.70 2.25
N LYS A 125 -0.67 7.88 3.30
CA LYS A 125 -1.92 8.63 3.22
C LYS A 125 -1.61 10.11 3.40
N LEU A 126 -2.08 10.91 2.45
CA LEU A 126 -1.88 12.35 2.43
C LEU A 126 -3.20 13.07 2.66
N ASP A 127 -3.11 14.34 3.06
CA ASP A 127 -4.28 15.19 3.28
C ASP A 127 -4.80 15.84 1.98
N THR A 128 -4.27 15.41 0.83
CA THR A 128 -4.72 15.83 -0.50
C THR A 128 -5.60 14.74 -1.12
N GLN A 129 -6.79 15.13 -1.59
CA GLN A 129 -7.72 14.20 -2.24
C GLN A 129 -7.15 13.67 -3.56
N CYS A 130 -7.56 12.46 -3.94
CA CYS A 130 -7.18 11.83 -5.21
C CYS A 130 -5.68 11.61 -5.42
N LEU A 131 -4.86 11.76 -4.37
CA LEU A 131 -3.41 11.73 -4.46
C LEU A 131 -2.82 10.81 -3.39
N MET A 132 -1.87 9.98 -3.79
CA MET A 132 -1.21 9.01 -2.91
C MET A 132 0.25 8.84 -3.30
N PHE A 133 1.09 8.60 -2.29
CA PHE A 133 2.52 8.38 -2.49
C PHE A 133 2.88 6.96 -2.06
N PHE A 134 3.63 6.26 -2.89
CA PHE A 134 4.24 4.98 -2.56
C PHE A 134 5.72 5.17 -2.43
N ARG A 135 6.21 5.17 -1.20
CA ARG A 135 7.65 5.17 -0.95
C ARG A 135 8.23 3.83 -1.36
N THR A 136 9.31 3.86 -2.14
CA THR A 136 10.06 2.68 -2.56
C THR A 136 11.28 2.47 -1.68
N ARG A 137 11.79 1.24 -1.69
CA ARG A 137 13.06 0.86 -1.08
C ARG A 137 13.91 0.16 -2.14
N SER A 138 15.23 0.30 -2.04
CA SER A 138 16.18 -0.53 -2.79
C SER A 138 15.78 -2.02 -2.72
N PRO A 139 15.76 -2.76 -3.84
CA PRO A 139 16.38 -2.42 -5.14
C PRO A 139 15.48 -1.65 -6.13
N ILE A 140 14.29 -1.19 -5.72
CA ILE A 140 13.35 -0.53 -6.63
C ILE A 140 13.85 0.86 -7.04
N GLU A 141 14.18 1.02 -8.32
CA GLU A 141 14.40 2.32 -8.97
C GLU A 141 13.07 2.81 -9.59
N PRO A 142 12.45 3.90 -9.10
CA PRO A 142 11.09 4.28 -9.47
C PRO A 142 10.88 4.57 -10.96
N VAL A 143 11.86 5.19 -11.64
CA VAL A 143 11.71 5.63 -13.03
C VAL A 143 11.65 4.43 -13.96
N MET A 144 12.62 3.52 -13.87
CA MET A 144 12.67 2.26 -14.62
C MET A 144 11.48 1.37 -14.28
N PHE A 145 11.09 1.31 -13.00
CA PHE A 145 9.95 0.50 -12.58
C PHE A 145 8.64 0.97 -13.21
N VAL A 146 8.33 2.27 -13.13
CA VAL A 146 7.11 2.82 -13.76
C VAL A 146 7.20 2.76 -15.28
N HIS A 147 8.37 3.02 -15.86
CA HIS A 147 8.59 2.92 -17.30
C HIS A 147 8.28 1.51 -17.81
N LYS A 148 8.75 0.47 -17.11
CA LYS A 148 8.48 -0.93 -17.47
C LYS A 148 6.99 -1.27 -17.43
N ILE A 149 6.27 -0.83 -16.39
CA ILE A 149 4.80 -0.98 -16.32
C ILE A 149 4.13 -0.32 -17.52
N CYS A 150 4.47 0.93 -17.82
CA CYS A 150 3.89 1.65 -18.96
C CYS A 150 4.23 1.00 -20.31
N GLN A 151 5.47 0.50 -20.46
CA GLN A 151 5.93 -0.18 -21.67
C GLN A 151 5.17 -1.49 -21.88
N ASP A 152 4.97 -2.29 -20.83
CA ASP A 152 4.24 -3.55 -20.94
C ASP A 152 2.76 -3.32 -21.25
N ILE A 153 2.13 -2.30 -20.65
CA ILE A 153 0.77 -1.88 -21.00
C ILE A 153 0.70 -1.43 -22.46
N ALA A 154 1.66 -0.65 -22.93
CA ALA A 154 1.74 -0.23 -24.33
C ALA A 154 1.91 -1.42 -25.29
N ASN A 155 2.61 -2.47 -24.84
CA ASN A 155 2.80 -3.73 -25.57
C ASN A 155 1.61 -4.70 -25.46
N GLY A 156 0.52 -4.30 -24.80
CA GLY A 156 -0.73 -5.05 -24.75
C GLY A 156 -1.02 -5.76 -23.43
N ALA A 157 -0.19 -5.60 -22.40
CA ALA A 157 -0.52 -6.09 -21.06
C ALA A 157 -1.80 -5.41 -20.54
N GLN A 158 -2.66 -6.20 -19.89
CA GLN A 158 -3.93 -5.73 -19.32
C GLN A 158 -3.93 -5.95 -17.81
N PRO A 159 -3.18 -5.13 -17.04
CA PRO A 159 -3.18 -5.24 -15.59
C PRO A 159 -4.61 -5.06 -15.04
N LYS A 160 -4.99 -5.98 -14.15
CA LYS A 160 -6.33 -5.98 -13.57
C LYS A 160 -6.47 -4.82 -12.59
N ASN A 161 -7.70 -4.37 -12.40
CA ASN A 161 -8.10 -3.47 -11.32
C ASN A 161 -7.54 -2.04 -11.34
N LEU A 162 -6.95 -1.53 -12.42
CA LEU A 162 -6.46 -0.14 -12.47
C LEU A 162 -7.52 0.92 -12.88
N ARG A 163 -8.82 0.58 -12.86
CA ARG A 163 -9.91 1.44 -13.38
C ARG A 163 -9.93 2.86 -12.79
N TYR A 164 -9.51 3.02 -11.55
CA TYR A 164 -9.53 4.32 -10.86
C TYR A 164 -8.20 5.05 -10.89
N VAL A 165 -7.10 4.38 -11.25
CA VAL A 165 -5.76 4.98 -11.32
C VAL A 165 -5.67 5.78 -12.63
N LYS A 166 -5.18 7.02 -12.54
CA LYS A 166 -5.10 7.93 -13.69
C LYS A 166 -3.67 8.17 -14.17
N ARG A 167 -2.72 8.27 -13.24
CA ARG A 167 -1.32 8.60 -13.56
C ARG A 167 -0.41 8.03 -12.49
N LEU A 168 0.71 7.47 -12.93
CA LEU A 168 1.88 7.20 -12.11
C LEU A 168 2.95 8.24 -12.46
N THR A 169 3.59 8.83 -11.46
CA THR A 169 4.69 9.79 -11.63
C THR A 169 5.85 9.34 -10.74
N PRO A 170 6.93 8.78 -11.31
CA PRO A 170 8.08 8.36 -10.53
C PRO A 170 8.81 9.57 -9.96
N ILE A 171 9.26 9.45 -8.72
CA ILE A 171 10.06 10.44 -7.98
C ILE A 171 11.37 9.79 -7.56
N THR A 172 12.46 10.27 -8.15
CA THR A 172 13.81 9.75 -7.87
C THR A 172 14.35 10.24 -6.53
N ALA A 173 14.07 11.49 -6.15
CA ALA A 173 14.52 12.10 -4.91
C ALA A 173 13.54 13.17 -4.41
N THR A 174 13.48 13.34 -3.10
CA THR A 174 12.71 14.39 -2.41
C THR A 174 13.61 15.06 -1.40
N ASP A 175 13.48 16.38 -1.18
CA ASP A 175 14.16 17.08 -0.08
C ASP A 175 13.19 18.11 0.53
N LYS A 176 13.65 18.82 1.56
CA LYS A 176 12.92 19.88 2.24
C LYS A 176 12.52 20.94 1.22
N ALA A 177 11.31 21.47 1.40
CA ALA A 177 10.78 22.58 0.62
C ALA A 177 11.43 23.92 1.03
N THR A 178 12.75 24.00 0.90
CA THR A 178 13.57 25.20 1.08
C THR A 178 14.37 25.45 -0.19
N PRO A 179 14.84 26.69 -0.45
CA PRO A 179 15.68 26.97 -1.62
C PRO A 179 16.93 26.08 -1.68
N GLN A 180 17.56 25.81 -0.54
CA GLN A 180 18.73 24.94 -0.44
C GLN A 180 18.40 23.48 -0.77
N GLY A 181 17.27 22.96 -0.28
CA GLY A 181 16.84 21.59 -0.59
C GLY A 181 16.46 21.43 -2.07
N LEU A 182 15.79 22.43 -2.65
CA LEU A 182 15.50 22.47 -4.07
C LEU A 182 16.78 22.46 -4.91
N GLU A 183 17.77 23.29 -4.56
CA GLU A 183 19.06 23.35 -5.25
C GLU A 183 19.84 22.03 -5.12
N ALA A 184 19.85 21.43 -3.94
CA ALA A 184 20.53 20.15 -3.69
C ALA A 184 19.95 19.03 -4.55
N VAL A 185 18.62 18.85 -4.52
CA VAL A 185 17.94 17.85 -5.35
C VAL A 185 18.14 18.15 -6.82
N ALA A 186 17.95 19.40 -7.26
CA ALA A 186 18.12 19.76 -8.67
C ALA A 186 19.53 19.42 -9.17
N LYS A 187 20.59 19.71 -8.40
CA LYS A 187 21.96 19.33 -8.77
C LYS A 187 22.12 17.81 -8.89
N GLU A 188 21.55 17.06 -7.96
CA GLU A 188 21.61 15.59 -7.96
C GLU A 188 20.89 14.98 -9.17
N VAL A 189 19.61 15.29 -9.38
CA VAL A 189 18.81 14.66 -10.46
C VAL A 189 19.10 15.24 -11.84
N LEU A 190 19.49 16.50 -11.98
CA LEU A 190 19.74 17.08 -13.31
C LEU A 190 21.14 16.74 -13.84
N ALA A 191 22.13 16.51 -12.98
CA ALA A 191 23.51 16.26 -13.43
C ALA A 191 23.65 15.11 -14.44
N PRO A 192 23.05 13.92 -14.25
CA PRO A 192 23.13 12.83 -15.21
C PRO A 192 22.49 13.16 -16.57
N HIS A 193 21.49 14.04 -16.60
CA HIS A 193 20.71 14.33 -17.80
C HIS A 193 21.18 15.56 -18.58
N PHE A 194 21.80 16.54 -17.91
CA PHE A 194 22.16 17.83 -18.51
C PHE A 194 23.65 18.14 -18.45
N HIS A 195 24.42 17.51 -17.56
CA HIS A 195 25.85 17.82 -17.34
C HIS A 195 26.79 16.67 -17.75
N GLY A 196 26.28 15.64 -18.43
CA GLY A 196 27.12 14.58 -19.00
C GLY A 196 27.96 15.07 -20.18
N ALA A 197 29.12 14.46 -20.43
CA ALA A 197 30.08 14.86 -21.47
C ALA A 197 29.48 14.95 -22.90
N ASN A 198 28.38 14.22 -23.15
CA ASN A 198 27.69 14.18 -24.45
C ASN A 198 26.44 15.08 -24.51
N GLN A 199 26.14 15.87 -23.47
CA GLN A 199 24.95 16.71 -23.43
C GLN A 199 25.27 18.11 -23.95
N VAL A 200 24.96 18.36 -25.23
CA VAL A 200 25.03 19.69 -25.84
C VAL A 200 23.75 20.46 -25.54
N GLY A 201 23.86 21.74 -25.16
CA GLY A 201 22.70 22.59 -24.91
C GLY A 201 21.75 22.63 -26.11
N LYS A 202 20.56 22.04 -25.96
CA LYS A 202 19.52 22.07 -27.00
C LYS A 202 18.74 23.38 -26.87
N LYS A 203 18.82 24.26 -27.88
CA LYS A 203 17.92 25.42 -27.99
C LYS A 203 16.50 24.90 -28.22
N VAL A 204 15.62 25.11 -27.24
CA VAL A 204 14.19 24.86 -27.40
C VAL A 204 13.59 26.06 -28.14
N SER A 205 13.04 25.83 -29.33
CA SER A 205 12.28 26.86 -30.05
C SER A 205 10.98 27.13 -29.32
N THR A 206 10.76 28.37 -28.91
CA THR A 206 9.52 28.84 -28.27
C THR A 206 8.40 29.15 -29.28
N SER A 207 8.62 28.94 -30.58
CA SER A 207 7.67 29.33 -31.64
C SER A 207 6.44 28.45 -31.78
N SER A 208 6.29 27.38 -30.98
CA SER A 208 5.16 26.43 -31.08
C SER A 208 4.13 26.57 -29.94
N PHE A 209 4.21 27.62 -29.12
CA PHE A 209 3.29 27.86 -27.99
C PHE A 209 2.33 29.03 -28.20
N TYR A 210 2.17 29.53 -29.43
CA TYR A 210 1.13 30.48 -29.80
C TYR A 210 0.29 29.93 -30.96
#